data_AF-A0A1M5CTA4-F1
#
_entry.id   AF-A0A1M5CTA4-F1
#
_cell.length_a   1.000
_cell.length_b   1.000
_cell.length_c   1.000
_cell.angle_alpha   90.00
_cell.angle_beta   90.00
_cell.angle_gamma   90.00
#
_symmetry.space_group_name_H-M   'P 1'
#
loop_
_entity.id
_entity.type
_entity.pdbx_description
1 polymer ?
#
loop_
_entity_poly.entity_id
_entity_poly.type
_entity_poly.pdbx_seq_one_letter_code
_entity_poly.pdbx_strand_id
1 'polypeptide(L)'
;MKHPKILYLTLKKEFFDQIKRGDKTSEFREYKKYWVQRLMDADGRLIKYDFVVFRNGYHKSAQKMTVEFKGIKITRNRTDWFRHKKYFEIELGKITQ
;
A
#
# COMPACT_ATOMS: atom_id res chain seq x y z
N MET A 1 3.41 -4.33 25.61
CA MET A 1 2.81 -3.42 24.60
C MET A 1 3.04 -4.03 23.23
N LYS A 2 2.04 -4.09 22.35
CA LYS A 2 2.21 -4.65 21.00
C LYS A 2 2.88 -3.60 20.12
N HIS A 3 4.03 -3.94 19.52
CA HIS A 3 4.67 -3.06 18.53
C HIS A 3 3.80 -2.97 17.26
N PRO A 4 3.64 -1.77 16.67
CA PRO A 4 2.83 -1.61 15.48
C PRO A 4 3.48 -2.36 14.30
N LYS A 5 2.66 -3.08 13.54
CA LYS A 5 3.06 -3.75 12.31
C LYS A 5 2.92 -2.77 11.15
N ILE A 6 4.05 -2.44 10.54
CA ILE A 6 4.14 -1.38 9.52
C ILE A 6 4.45 -1.99 8.15
N LEU A 7 3.71 -1.56 7.12
CA LEU A 7 3.98 -1.86 5.72
C LEU A 7 4.77 -0.72 5.08
N TYR A 8 6.02 -0.96 4.68
CA TYR A 8 6.86 0.05 4.03
C TYR A 8 6.77 -0.03 2.50
N LEU A 9 6.37 1.06 1.83
CA LEU A 9 6.21 1.10 0.38
C LEU A 9 6.94 2.31 -0.23
N THR A 10 7.64 2.07 -1.34
CA THR A 10 8.17 3.17 -2.16
C THR A 10 7.17 3.50 -3.26
N LEU A 11 6.91 4.80 -3.45
CA LEU A 11 6.02 5.33 -4.48
C LEU A 11 6.79 6.21 -5.46
N LYS A 12 6.22 6.33 -6.67
CA LYS A 12 6.52 7.44 -7.56
C LYS A 12 5.97 8.73 -6.95
N LYS A 13 6.64 9.85 -7.22
CA LYS A 13 6.30 11.17 -6.68
C LYS A 13 4.83 11.53 -6.90
N GLU A 14 4.30 11.27 -8.09
CA GLU A 14 2.90 11.56 -8.44
C GLU A 14 1.91 10.91 -7.46
N PHE A 15 2.01 9.60 -7.23
CA PHE A 15 1.11 8.90 -6.30
C PHE A 15 1.35 9.32 -4.84
N PHE A 16 2.60 9.61 -4.49
CA PHE A 16 2.92 10.14 -3.18
C PHE A 16 2.19 11.47 -2.93
N ASP A 17 2.26 12.40 -3.90
CA ASP A 17 1.61 13.69 -3.81
C ASP A 17 0.07 13.56 -3.83
N GLN A 18 -0.50 12.66 -4.62
CA GLN A 18 -1.94 12.39 -4.63
C GLN A 18 -2.46 11.86 -3.29
N ILE A 19 -1.74 10.94 -2.64
CA ILE A 19 -2.10 10.46 -1.30
C ILE A 19 -1.95 11.61 -0.29
N LYS A 20 -0.87 12.39 -0.39
CA LYS A 20 -0.61 13.53 0.49
C LYS A 20 -1.73 14.58 0.43
N ARG A 21 -2.32 14.82 -0.75
CA ARG A 21 -3.45 15.73 -0.95
C ARG A 21 -4.80 15.13 -0.53
N GLY A 22 -4.88 13.81 -0.36
CA GLY A 22 -6.12 13.10 -0.05
C GLY A 22 -6.93 12.67 -1.28
N ASP A 23 -6.45 12.94 -2.49
CA ASP A 23 -7.12 12.56 -3.75
C ASP A 23 -7.11 11.04 -3.98
N LYS A 24 -6.08 10.36 -3.44
CA LYS A 24 -5.86 8.92 -3.59
C LYS A 24 -5.99 8.21 -2.25
N THR A 25 -7.07 7.46 -2.08
CA THR A 25 -7.43 6.74 -0.85
C THR A 25 -7.11 5.25 -0.89
N SER A 26 -6.61 4.73 -2.01
CA SER A 26 -6.17 3.33 -2.14
C SER A 26 -4.85 3.22 -2.89
N GLU A 27 -4.00 2.30 -2.46
CA GLU A 27 -2.77 1.90 -3.16
C GLU A 27 -2.94 0.51 -3.78
N PHE A 28 -2.57 0.38 -5.05
CA PHE A 28 -2.74 -0.87 -5.80
C PHE A 28 -1.40 -1.55 -6.06
N ARG A 29 -1.30 -2.84 -5.74
CA ARG A 29 -0.13 -3.67 -6.04
C ARG A 29 -0.52 -4.91 -6.82
N GLU A 30 0.23 -5.20 -7.87
CA GLU A 30 -0.01 -6.37 -8.71
C GLU A 30 0.01 -7.66 -7.89
N TYR A 31 -0.90 -8.59 -8.17
CA TYR A 31 -0.88 -9.91 -7.55
C TYR A 31 0.29 -10.74 -8.13
N LYS A 32 1.48 -10.55 -7.57
CA LYS A 32 2.74 -11.23 -7.93
C LYS A 32 3.42 -11.81 -6.69
N LYS A 33 4.30 -12.80 -6.87
CA LYS A 33 5.00 -13.51 -5.78
C LYS A 33 5.56 -12.58 -4.71
N TYR A 34 6.23 -11.50 -5.12
CA TYR A 34 6.77 -10.49 -4.20
C TYR A 34 5.72 -9.86 -3.29
N TRP A 35 4.54 -9.51 -3.81
CA TRP A 35 3.46 -8.90 -3.02
C TRP A 35 2.69 -9.93 -2.22
N VAL A 36 2.50 -11.15 -2.75
CA VAL A 36 1.89 -12.25 -2.02
C VAL A 36 2.66 -12.54 -0.73
N GLN A 37 3.98 -12.67 -0.80
CA GLN A 37 4.83 -12.92 0.38
C GLN A 37 4.79 -11.80 1.43
N ARG A 38 4.40 -10.59 1.02
CA ARG A 38 4.33 -9.43 1.91
C ARG A 38 2.93 -9.22 2.47
N LEU A 39 1.89 -9.50 1.69
CA LEU A 39 0.51 -9.12 1.99
C LEU A 39 -0.36 -10.31 2.40
N MET A 40 0.17 -11.53 2.32
CA MET A 40 -0.50 -12.77 2.71
C MET A 40 0.39 -13.60 3.63
N ASP A 41 -0.22 -14.30 4.59
CA ASP A 41 0.47 -15.24 5.46
C ASP A 41 0.61 -16.63 4.81
N ALA A 42 1.21 -17.57 5.55
CA ALA A 42 1.45 -18.94 5.07
C ALA A 42 0.15 -19.72 4.77
N ASP A 43 -0.96 -19.35 5.42
CA ASP A 43 -2.28 -19.97 5.21
C ASP A 43 -3.03 -19.31 4.04
N GLY A 44 -2.41 -18.35 3.36
CA GLY A 44 -3.02 -17.61 2.26
C GLY A 44 -4.05 -16.56 2.72
N ARG A 45 -4.01 -16.13 3.99
CA ARG A 45 -4.88 -15.08 4.52
C ARG A 45 -4.22 -13.72 4.39
N LEU A 46 -5.03 -12.68 4.21
CA LEU A 46 -4.54 -11.31 4.10
C LEU A 46 -3.97 -10.79 5.42
N ILE A 47 -2.76 -10.26 5.38
CA ILE A 47 -2.08 -9.69 6.54
C ILE A 47 -2.69 -8.33 6.87
N LYS A 48 -3.07 -8.13 8.14
CA LYS A 48 -3.41 -6.82 8.69
C LYS A 48 -2.17 -6.07 9.16
N TYR A 49 -2.16 -4.77 8.89
CA TYR A 49 -1.17 -3.81 9.35
C TYR A 49 -1.84 -2.75 10.22
N ASP A 50 -1.05 -2.02 11.01
CA ASP A 50 -1.52 -0.85 11.74
C ASP A 50 -1.32 0.41 10.88
N PHE A 51 -0.19 0.48 10.17
CA PHE A 51 0.19 1.63 9.33
C PHE A 51 0.86 1.22 8.02
N VAL A 52 0.80 2.12 7.05
CA VAL A 52 1.59 2.10 5.82
C VAL A 52 2.54 3.30 5.83
N VAL A 53 3.83 3.06 5.69
CA VAL A 53 4.83 4.12 5.54
C VAL A 53 5.24 4.20 4.09
N PHE A 54 4.88 5.30 3.44
CA PHE A 54 5.27 5.60 2.07
C PHE A 54 6.57 6.37 2.04
N ARG A 55 7.44 6.07 1.07
CA ARG A 55 8.67 6.80 0.75
C ARG A 55 8.56 7.37 -0.67
N ASN A 56 8.92 8.64 -0.84
CA ASN A 56 8.92 9.33 -2.13
C ASN A 56 10.21 8.99 -2.94
N GLY A 57 10.18 7.91 -3.69
CA GLY A 57 11.34 7.43 -4.47
C GLY A 57 12.47 6.82 -3.64
N TYR A 58 13.65 6.67 -4.26
CA TYR A 58 14.78 5.90 -3.71
C TYR A 58 15.95 6.75 -3.16
N HIS A 59 15.89 8.08 -3.24
CA HIS A 59 16.95 8.96 -2.76
C HIS A 59 17.10 8.88 -1.22
N LYS A 60 18.33 9.02 -0.69
CA LYS A 60 18.64 8.83 0.75
C LYS A 60 17.79 9.70 1.68
N SER A 61 17.53 10.95 1.30
CA SER A 61 16.70 11.92 2.03
C SER A 61 15.25 11.98 1.54
N ALA A 62 14.75 10.94 0.87
CA ALA A 62 13.37 10.90 0.38
C ALA A 62 12.38 11.10 1.53
N GLN A 63 11.42 12.01 1.30
CA GLN A 63 10.31 12.25 2.22
C GLN A 63 9.54 10.96 2.49
N LYS A 64 9.03 10.84 3.71
CA LYS A 64 8.16 9.76 4.13
C LYS A 64 6.83 10.32 4.60
N MET A 65 5.78 9.52 4.49
CA MET A 65 4.51 9.78 5.15
C MET A 65 3.99 8.48 5.75
N THR A 66 3.43 8.58 6.95
CA THR A 66 2.78 7.48 7.66
C THR A 66 1.28 7.65 7.52
N VAL A 67 0.62 6.60 7.04
CA VAL A 67 -0.82 6.59 6.75
C VAL A 67 -1.45 5.42 7.47
N GLU A 68 -2.62 5.66 8.06
CA GLU A 68 -3.45 4.62 8.67
C GLU A 68 -3.78 3.51 7.65
N PHE A 69 -3.61 2.25 8.06
CA PHE A 69 -4.06 1.10 7.29
C PHE A 69 -5.52 0.78 7.63
N LYS A 70 -6.44 0.90 6.67
CA LYS A 70 -7.85 0.57 6.89
C LYS A 70 -8.21 -0.86 6.52
N GLY A 71 -7.51 -1.43 5.54
CA GLY A 71 -7.80 -2.76 5.07
C GLY A 71 -7.04 -3.12 3.80
N ILE A 72 -7.21 -4.37 3.39
CA ILE A 72 -6.69 -4.87 2.14
C ILE A 72 -7.70 -5.87 1.57
N LYS A 73 -7.86 -5.84 0.26
CA LYS A 73 -8.66 -6.82 -0.49
C LYS A 73 -7.99 -7.18 -1.81
N ILE A 74 -8.30 -8.36 -2.31
CA ILE A 74 -7.88 -8.77 -3.67
C ILE A 74 -8.99 -8.38 -4.63
N THR A 75 -8.71 -7.43 -5.50
CA THR A 75 -9.64 -7.01 -6.54
C THR A 75 -9.25 -7.62 -7.89
N ARG A 76 -10.26 -7.98 -8.67
CA ARG A 76 -10.09 -8.37 -10.07
C ARG A 76 -10.35 -7.14 -10.93
N ASN A 77 -9.54 -6.98 -11.95
CA ASN A 77 -9.59 -5.79 -12.77
C ASN A 77 -10.98 -5.61 -13.40
N ARG A 78 -11.55 -4.40 -13.29
CA ARG A 78 -12.80 -3.99 -13.94
C ARG A 78 -12.58 -3.00 -15.11
N THR A 79 -11.35 -2.52 -15.33
CA THR A 79 -11.04 -1.44 -16.29
C THR A 79 -9.67 -1.60 -16.96
N ASP A 80 -9.49 -1.10 -18.19
CA ASP A 80 -8.26 -1.31 -18.98
C ASP A 80 -6.99 -0.62 -18.45
N TRP A 81 -7.10 0.25 -17.43
CA TRP A 81 -5.96 0.95 -16.82
C TRP A 81 -4.91 0.02 -16.18
N PHE A 82 -5.31 -1.21 -15.85
CA PHE A 82 -4.44 -2.16 -15.18
C PHE A 82 -4.01 -3.30 -16.11
N ARG A 83 -2.70 -3.55 -16.17
CA ARG A 83 -2.08 -4.58 -17.04
C ARG A 83 -2.33 -6.02 -16.56
N HIS A 84 -2.65 -6.24 -15.29
CA HIS A 84 -2.84 -7.57 -14.70
C HIS A 84 -4.31 -7.89 -14.38
N LYS A 85 -4.64 -9.18 -14.22
CA LYS A 85 -6.01 -9.62 -13.90
C LYS A 85 -6.40 -9.45 -12.43
N LYS A 86 -5.42 -9.38 -11.52
CA LYS A 86 -5.61 -9.34 -10.06
C LYS A 86 -4.65 -8.35 -9.40
N TYR A 87 -5.17 -7.59 -8.43
CA TYR A 87 -4.43 -6.63 -7.64
C TYR A 87 -4.79 -6.76 -6.16
N PHE A 88 -3.83 -6.44 -5.30
CA PHE A 88 -4.11 -6.03 -3.93
C PHE A 88 -4.49 -4.56 -3.95
N GLU A 89 -5.63 -4.23 -3.35
CA GLU A 89 -6.06 -2.88 -3.05
C GLU A 89 -5.89 -2.65 -1.56
N ILE A 90 -4.99 -1.76 -1.18
CA ILE A 90 -4.70 -1.35 0.19
C ILE A 90 -5.47 -0.06 0.45
N GLU A 91 -6.44 -0.10 1.35
CA GLU A 91 -7.27 1.03 1.71
C GLU A 91 -6.56 1.91 2.75
N LEU A 92 -6.48 3.20 2.46
CA LEU A 92 -5.72 4.18 3.22
C LEU A 92 -6.65 5.08 4.03
N GLY A 93 -6.24 5.34 5.26
CA GLY A 93 -6.90 6.27 6.16
C GLY A 93 -6.23 7.63 6.23
N LYS A 94 -6.22 8.22 7.43
CA LYS A 94 -5.62 9.54 7.65
C LYS A 94 -4.09 9.47 7.62
N ILE A 95 -3.46 10.56 7.18
CA ILE A 95 -2.02 10.76 7.35
C ILE A 95 -1.79 11.10 8.82
N THR A 96 -0.90 10.36 9.47
CA THR A 96 -0.66 10.49 10.92
C THR A 96 0.69 11.15 11.22
N GLN A 97 1.67 11.06 10.30
CA GLN A 97 3.01 11.67 10.40
C GLN A 97 3.61 11.91 9.01
#